data_AF-A0AAU2ZF12-F1
#
_entry.id   AF-A0AAU2ZF12-F1
#
_cell.length_a   1.000
_cell.length_b   1.000
_cell.length_c   1.000
_cell.angle_alpha   90.00
_cell.angle_beta   90.00
_cell.angle_gamma   90.00
#
_symmetry.space_group_name_H-M   'P 1'
#
loop_
_entity.id
_entity.type
_entity.pdbx_description
1 polymer ?
#
loop_
_entity_poly.entity_id
_entity_poly.type
_entity_poly.pdbx_seq_one_letter_code
_entity_poly.pdbx_strand_id
1 'polypeptide(L)'
;MKPNPFHVLGLPVSASDEEVAERFRELAVTGAQDAGELAEWAKDELMGLPETRELHVLLEAPGADYRGERWEDFARQYGRPPAAFDAAAGRAEAPQATDFDLAAVARRLLDGMLTPPTVDIRPALDNAPVPLRLERSPLEVRDVLFG
;
A
#
# COMPACT_ATOMS: atom_id res chain seq x y z
N MET A 1 -20.99 -7.47 -0.32
CA MET A 1 -19.81 -6.70 0.10
C MET A 1 -20.15 -5.24 -0.12
N LYS A 2 -19.92 -4.34 0.86
CA LYS A 2 -20.22 -2.92 0.66
C LYS A 2 -19.19 -2.30 -0.30
N PRO A 3 -19.59 -1.39 -1.20
CA PRO A 3 -18.65 -0.66 -2.06
C PRO A 3 -17.74 0.26 -1.23
N ASN A 4 -16.62 0.70 -1.80
CA ASN A 4 -15.74 1.65 -1.12
C ASN A 4 -16.49 2.98 -0.84
N PRO A 5 -16.35 3.60 0.35
CA PRO A 5 -17.01 4.86 0.67
C PRO A 5 -16.74 6.02 -0.30
N PHE A 6 -15.53 6.10 -0.89
CA PHE A 6 -15.20 7.13 -1.89
C PHE A 6 -16.05 6.99 -3.16
N HIS A 7 -16.29 5.76 -3.60
CA HIS A 7 -17.21 5.45 -4.69
C HIS A 7 -18.65 5.86 -4.35
N VAL A 8 -19.11 5.57 -3.13
CA VAL A 8 -20.48 5.90 -2.70
C VAL A 8 -20.74 7.40 -2.73
N LEU A 9 -19.79 8.21 -2.25
CA LEU A 9 -19.94 9.67 -2.23
C LEU A 9 -19.55 10.35 -3.55
N GLY A 10 -18.98 9.60 -4.50
CA GLY A 10 -18.50 10.14 -5.77
C GLY A 10 -17.31 11.08 -5.60
N LEU A 11 -16.41 10.79 -4.64
CA LEU A 11 -15.30 11.65 -4.24
C LEU A 11 -13.94 10.99 -4.50
N PRO A 12 -12.91 11.75 -4.89
CA PRO A 12 -11.55 11.23 -4.95
C PRO A 12 -11.02 10.92 -3.55
N VAL A 13 -10.02 10.03 -3.46
CA VAL A 13 -9.33 9.71 -2.19
C VAL A 13 -8.69 10.91 -1.50
N SER A 14 -8.38 11.96 -2.27
CA SER A 14 -7.82 13.22 -1.80
C SER A 14 -8.85 14.20 -1.21
N ALA A 15 -10.14 13.86 -1.22
CA ALA A 15 -11.20 14.74 -0.74
C ALA A 15 -11.02 15.07 0.75
N SER A 16 -11.15 16.34 1.11
CA SER A 16 -11.15 16.80 2.49
C SER A 16 -12.41 16.36 3.25
N ASP A 17 -12.37 16.44 4.57
CA ASP A 17 -13.54 16.16 5.41
C ASP A 17 -14.70 17.13 5.12
N GLU A 18 -14.39 18.36 4.72
CA GLU A 18 -15.40 19.35 4.30
C GLU A 18 -16.10 18.93 3.02
N GLU A 19 -15.36 18.49 2.00
CA GLU A 19 -15.91 17.95 0.75
C GLU A 19 -16.76 16.69 1.00
N VAL A 20 -16.35 15.83 1.94
CA VAL A 20 -17.11 14.64 2.37
C VAL A 20 -18.45 15.05 2.99
N ALA A 21 -18.44 16.01 3.91
CA ALA A 21 -19.65 16.50 4.57
C ALA A 21 -20.59 17.24 3.60
N GLU A 22 -20.04 17.98 2.63
CA GLU A 22 -20.81 18.66 1.59
C GLU A 22 -21.50 17.66 0.67
N ARG A 23 -20.78 16.67 0.12
CA ARG A 23 -21.41 15.66 -0.74
C ARG A 23 -22.44 14.81 -0.02
N PHE A 24 -22.21 14.47 1.24
CA PHE A 24 -23.25 13.80 2.03
C PHE A 24 -24.53 14.62 2.10
N ARG A 25 -24.44 15.93 2.39
CA ARG A 25 -25.62 16.81 2.45
C ARG A 25 -26.35 16.87 1.11
N GLU A 26 -25.61 16.98 0.00
CA GLU A 26 -26.20 17.01 -1.34
C GLU A 26 -26.93 15.70 -1.68
N LEU A 27 -26.33 14.55 -1.36
CA LEU A 27 -26.93 13.23 -1.55
C LEU A 27 -28.13 12.99 -0.62
N ALA A 28 -28.10 13.50 0.61
CA ALA A 28 -29.21 13.39 1.55
C ALA A 28 -30.45 14.19 1.09
N VAL A 29 -30.25 15.29 0.34
CA VAL A 29 -31.34 16.12 -0.20
C VAL A 29 -31.89 15.55 -1.51
N THR A 30 -31.04 14.96 -2.34
CA THR A 30 -31.39 14.51 -3.70
C THR A 30 -31.64 13.00 -3.84
N GLY A 31 -31.25 12.20 -2.84
CA GLY A 31 -31.26 10.75 -2.89
C GLY A 31 -32.58 10.08 -2.50
N ALA A 32 -32.77 8.85 -2.98
CA ALA A 32 -33.79 7.94 -2.44
C ALA A 32 -33.43 7.49 -1.01
N GLN A 33 -34.42 7.05 -0.23
CA GLN A 33 -34.25 6.71 1.19
C GLN A 33 -33.10 5.71 1.45
N ASP A 34 -33.02 4.63 0.65
CA ASP A 34 -31.96 3.62 0.74
C ASP A 34 -30.56 4.16 0.34
N ALA A 35 -30.52 5.18 -0.52
CA ALA A 35 -29.27 5.87 -0.87
C ALA A 35 -28.80 6.78 0.26
N GLY A 36 -29.72 7.28 1.09
CA GLY A 36 -29.41 8.07 2.28
C GLY A 36 -28.66 7.27 3.34
N GLU A 37 -29.12 6.07 3.68
CA GLU A 37 -28.45 5.18 4.65
C GLU A 37 -27.05 4.78 4.17
N LEU A 38 -26.90 4.52 2.87
CA LEU A 38 -25.60 4.16 2.30
C LEU A 38 -24.63 5.35 2.29
N ALA A 39 -25.12 6.56 2.00
CA ALA A 39 -24.34 7.79 2.05
C ALA A 39 -23.94 8.16 3.48
N GLU A 40 -24.82 7.97 4.45
CA GLU A 40 -24.53 8.18 5.87
C GLU A 40 -23.43 7.24 6.35
N TRP A 41 -23.55 5.94 6.05
CA TRP A 41 -22.51 4.96 6.33
C TRP A 41 -21.17 5.35 5.70
N ALA A 42 -21.16 5.73 4.42
CA ALA A 42 -19.92 6.09 3.73
C ALA A 42 -19.26 7.34 4.34
N LYS A 43 -20.06 8.34 4.72
CA LYS A 43 -19.56 9.54 5.40
C LYS A 43 -18.99 9.20 6.78
N ASP A 44 -19.61 8.32 7.54
CA ASP A 44 -19.10 7.90 8.87
C ASP A 44 -17.82 7.06 8.75
N GLU A 45 -17.67 6.23 7.73
CA GLU A 45 -16.40 5.50 7.46
C GLU A 45 -15.24 6.45 7.13
N LEU A 46 -15.52 7.53 6.39
CA LEU A 46 -14.50 8.49 5.95
C LEU A 46 -14.16 9.58 6.97
N MET A 47 -15.12 9.93 7.84
CA MET A 47 -14.94 10.95 8.88
C MET A 47 -14.74 10.36 10.29
N GLY A 48 -14.80 9.03 10.41
CA GLY A 48 -14.64 8.32 11.67
C GLY A 48 -13.17 8.22 12.10
N LEU A 49 -12.66 6.98 12.19
CA LEU A 49 -11.27 6.74 12.57
C LEU A 49 -10.33 6.99 11.38
N PRO A 50 -9.19 7.69 11.57
CA PRO A 50 -8.21 7.91 10.51
C PRO A 50 -7.72 6.61 9.85
N GLU A 51 -7.56 5.54 10.63
CA GLU A 51 -7.09 4.24 10.15
C GLU A 51 -8.11 3.57 9.23
N THR A 52 -9.41 3.75 9.51
CA THR A 52 -10.50 3.25 8.65
C THR A 52 -10.47 3.95 7.30
N ARG A 53 -10.30 5.28 7.32
CA ARG A 53 -10.16 6.07 6.10
C ARG A 53 -8.94 5.65 5.29
N GLU A 54 -7.79 5.46 5.95
CA GLU A 54 -6.55 5.05 5.28
C GLU A 54 -6.68 3.66 4.63
N LEU A 55 -7.36 2.72 5.28
CA LEU A 55 -7.68 1.42 4.68
C LEU A 55 -8.47 1.59 3.36
N HIS A 56 -9.49 2.44 3.34
CA HIS A 56 -10.28 2.69 2.13
C HIS A 56 -9.46 3.37 1.03
N VAL A 57 -8.48 4.20 1.38
CA VAL A 57 -7.54 4.80 0.42
C VAL A 57 -6.65 3.73 -0.21
N LEU A 58 -6.11 2.79 0.59
CA LEU A 58 -5.23 1.72 0.10
C LEU A 58 -5.95 0.73 -0.81
N LEU A 59 -7.24 0.54 -0.60
CA LEU A 59 -8.06 -0.35 -1.41
C LEU A 59 -8.55 0.29 -2.71
N GLU A 60 -8.32 1.59 -2.91
CA GLU A 60 -8.70 2.28 -4.13
C GLU A 60 -7.65 2.20 -5.24
N ALA A 61 -8.15 2.28 -6.48
CA ALA A 61 -7.29 2.39 -7.63
C ALA A 61 -6.55 3.75 -7.62
N PRO A 62 -5.21 3.77 -7.77
CA PRO A 62 -4.47 5.03 -7.82
C PRO A 62 -5.00 5.96 -8.92
N GLY A 63 -5.35 7.19 -8.55
CA GLY A 63 -5.85 8.20 -9.49
C GLY A 63 -7.35 8.12 -9.80
N ALA A 64 -8.11 7.27 -9.10
CA ALA A 64 -9.57 7.25 -9.24
C ALA A 64 -10.20 8.56 -8.75
N ASP A 65 -10.98 9.20 -9.62
CA ASP A 65 -11.76 10.41 -9.33
C ASP A 65 -13.18 10.19 -9.85
N TYR A 66 -14.13 10.03 -8.95
CA TYR A 66 -15.51 9.66 -9.27
C TYR A 66 -16.38 10.85 -9.71
N ARG A 67 -15.77 12.02 -9.94
CA ARG A 67 -16.47 13.24 -10.36
C ARG A 67 -16.64 13.29 -11.89
N GLY A 68 -17.87 13.12 -12.35
CA GLY A 68 -18.30 13.47 -13.71
C GLY A 68 -17.34 12.99 -14.81
N GLU A 69 -16.86 13.93 -15.63
CA GLU A 69 -15.99 13.66 -16.78
C GLU A 69 -14.66 12.98 -16.41
N ARG A 70 -14.13 13.19 -15.19
CA ARG A 70 -12.87 12.56 -14.76
C ARG A 70 -13.02 11.07 -14.50
N TRP A 71 -14.20 10.66 -14.03
CA TRP A 71 -14.53 9.25 -13.91
C TRP A 71 -14.63 8.60 -15.29
N GLU A 72 -15.27 9.28 -16.24
CA GLU A 72 -15.41 8.77 -17.60
C GLU A 72 -14.04 8.62 -18.30
N ASP A 73 -13.14 9.57 -18.09
CA ASP A 73 -11.77 9.51 -18.60
C ASP A 73 -10.97 8.38 -17.93
N PHE A 74 -11.07 8.24 -16.61
CA PHE A 74 -10.44 7.14 -15.87
C PHE A 74 -10.99 5.78 -16.32
N ALA A 75 -12.31 5.64 -16.45
CA ALA A 75 -12.96 4.43 -16.94
C ALA A 75 -12.60 4.14 -18.40
N ARG A 76 -12.40 5.16 -19.24
CA ARG A 76 -11.92 4.97 -20.63
C ARG A 76 -10.47 4.52 -20.67
N GLN A 77 -9.63 5.03 -19.77
CA GLN A 77 -8.20 4.75 -19.72
C GLN A 77 -7.87 3.41 -19.05
N TYR A 78 -8.55 3.09 -17.96
CA TYR A 78 -8.26 1.94 -17.08
C TYR A 78 -9.40 0.94 -16.96
N GLY A 79 -10.63 1.35 -17.33
CA GLY A 79 -11.74 0.43 -17.51
C GLY A 79 -11.53 -0.37 -18.78
N ARG A 80 -10.57 -1.31 -18.72
CA ARG A 80 -10.60 -2.46 -19.60
C ARG A 80 -12.02 -3.03 -19.49
N PRO A 81 -12.75 -3.26 -20.60
CA PRO A 81 -13.90 -4.13 -20.51
C PRO A 81 -13.43 -5.38 -19.78
N PRO A 82 -14.18 -5.91 -18.79
CA PRO A 82 -13.82 -7.17 -18.17
C PRO A 82 -13.48 -8.08 -19.33
N ALA A 83 -12.25 -8.62 -19.36
CA ALA A 83 -11.85 -9.51 -20.44
C ALA A 83 -13.04 -10.44 -20.58
N ALA A 84 -13.71 -10.39 -21.73
CA ALA A 84 -14.78 -11.33 -21.96
C ALA A 84 -14.05 -12.65 -21.79
N PHE A 85 -14.31 -13.31 -20.66
CA PHE A 85 -14.11 -14.72 -20.54
C PHE A 85 -15.11 -15.23 -21.55
N ASP A 86 -14.71 -15.17 -22.83
CA ASP A 86 -15.34 -15.91 -23.88
C ASP A 86 -15.41 -17.29 -23.28
N ALA A 87 -16.64 -17.72 -23.02
CA ALA A 87 -16.99 -19.02 -22.47
C ALA A 87 -16.65 -20.15 -23.47
N ALA A 88 -15.61 -19.94 -24.27
CA ALA A 88 -15.23 -20.63 -25.49
C ALA A 88 -13.71 -20.86 -25.53
N ALA A 89 -13.11 -21.30 -24.42
CA ALA A 89 -11.86 -22.09 -24.44
C ALA A 89 -11.64 -22.79 -23.09
N GLY A 90 -12.58 -23.65 -22.70
CA GLY A 90 -12.43 -24.53 -21.53
C GLY A 90 -12.60 -23.80 -20.20
N ARG A 91 -13.17 -24.47 -19.21
CA ARG A 91 -13.14 -23.98 -17.83
C ARG A 91 -11.66 -23.82 -17.46
N ALA A 92 -11.15 -22.60 -17.40
CA ALA A 92 -9.98 -22.34 -16.58
C ALA A 92 -10.42 -22.70 -15.17
N GLU A 93 -9.94 -23.84 -14.66
CA GLU A 93 -10.18 -24.23 -13.29
C GLU A 93 -9.70 -23.10 -12.38
N ALA A 94 -10.46 -22.84 -11.31
CA ALA A 94 -10.03 -21.87 -10.32
C ALA A 94 -8.62 -22.28 -9.84
N PRO A 95 -7.68 -21.33 -9.71
CA PRO A 95 -6.33 -21.63 -9.24
C PRO A 95 -6.39 -22.47 -7.97
N GLN A 96 -5.79 -23.65 -8.02
CA GLN A 96 -5.71 -24.53 -6.86
C GLN A 96 -4.52 -24.13 -6.01
N ALA A 97 -4.54 -24.50 -4.74
CA ALA A 97 -3.42 -24.23 -3.82
C ALA A 97 -2.09 -24.84 -4.33
N THR A 98 -2.17 -25.89 -5.15
CA THR A 98 -1.02 -26.56 -5.79
C THR A 98 -0.39 -25.77 -6.94
N ASP A 99 -1.10 -24.77 -7.48
CA ASP A 99 -0.59 -23.93 -8.57
C ASP A 99 0.40 -22.88 -8.06
N PHE A 100 0.48 -22.68 -6.74
CA PHE A 100 1.38 -21.75 -6.09
C PHE A 100 2.51 -22.50 -5.38
N ASP A 101 3.74 -22.28 -5.83
CA ASP A 101 4.93 -22.71 -5.09
C ASP A 101 5.19 -21.73 -3.93
N LEU A 102 4.49 -21.96 -2.82
CA LEU A 102 4.64 -21.16 -1.60
C LEU A 102 6.08 -21.18 -1.05
N ALA A 103 6.84 -22.25 -1.30
CA ALA A 103 8.24 -22.34 -0.88
C ALA A 103 9.13 -21.41 -1.71
N ALA A 104 8.89 -21.30 -3.02
CA ALA A 104 9.58 -20.34 -3.88
C ALA A 104 9.24 -18.89 -3.49
N VAL A 105 7.98 -18.60 -3.17
CA VAL A 105 7.55 -17.27 -2.70
C VAL A 105 8.22 -16.92 -1.36
N ALA A 106 8.19 -17.83 -0.39
CA ALA A 106 8.84 -17.63 0.90
C ALA A 106 10.36 -17.39 0.74
N ARG A 107 11.01 -18.14 -0.14
CA ARG A 107 12.44 -17.96 -0.43
C ARG A 107 12.74 -16.61 -1.05
N ARG A 108 11.94 -16.16 -2.02
CA ARG A 108 12.06 -14.85 -2.66
C ARG A 108 11.95 -13.70 -1.64
N LEU A 109 11.00 -13.81 -0.71
CA LEU A 109 10.80 -12.83 0.35
C LEU A 109 11.98 -12.81 1.32
N LEU A 110 12.45 -13.99 1.75
CA LEU A 110 13.61 -14.12 2.61
C LEU A 110 14.88 -13.59 1.94
N ASP A 111 15.10 -13.88 0.66
CA ASP A 111 16.24 -13.36 -0.10
C ASP A 111 16.19 -11.82 -0.17
N GLY A 112 15.01 -11.24 -0.36
CA GLY A 112 14.82 -9.80 -0.32
C GLY A 112 15.13 -9.18 1.05
N MET A 113 14.71 -9.83 2.14
CA MET A 113 14.97 -9.36 3.51
C MET A 113 16.43 -9.53 3.93
N LEU A 114 17.10 -10.57 3.45
CA LEU A 114 18.49 -10.89 3.76
C LEU A 114 19.48 -10.19 2.83
N THR A 115 19.02 -9.54 1.77
CA THR A 115 19.87 -8.71 0.93
C THR A 115 20.13 -7.39 1.64
N PRO A 116 21.35 -7.14 2.15
CA PRO A 116 21.64 -5.88 2.80
C PRO A 116 21.51 -4.74 1.77
N PRO A 117 21.01 -3.57 2.18
CA PRO A 117 20.96 -2.42 1.29
C PRO A 117 22.38 -2.08 0.84
N THR A 118 22.52 -1.57 -0.39
CA THR A 118 23.81 -1.07 -0.87
C THR A 118 24.12 0.22 -0.11
N VAL A 119 24.91 0.10 0.96
CA VAL A 119 25.39 1.24 1.76
C VAL A 119 26.83 1.58 1.41
N ASP A 120 27.12 2.87 1.28
CA ASP A 120 28.49 3.36 1.21
C ASP A 120 29.13 3.25 2.60
N ILE A 121 30.04 2.30 2.77
CA ILE A 121 30.74 2.08 4.04
C ILE A 121 31.96 2.99 4.22
N ARG A 122 32.36 3.76 3.20
CA ARG A 122 33.53 4.65 3.26
C ARG A 122 33.44 5.67 4.40
N PRO A 123 32.31 6.34 4.65
CA PRO A 123 32.19 7.28 5.77
C PRO A 123 32.43 6.65 7.14
N ALA A 124 32.05 5.38 7.32
CA ALA A 124 32.26 4.65 8.57
C ALA A 124 33.73 4.20 8.75
N LEU A 125 34.44 3.96 7.64
CA LEU A 125 35.88 3.68 7.66
C LEU A 125 36.70 4.95 7.91
N ASP A 126 36.29 6.07 7.32
CA ASP A 126 36.98 7.36 7.45
C ASP A 126 36.75 8.01 8.82
N ASN A 127 35.64 7.68 9.50
CA ASN A 127 35.29 8.19 10.83
C ASN A 127 35.16 7.04 11.85
N ALA A 128 36.02 6.03 11.75
CA ALA A 128 35.98 4.92 12.68
C ALA A 128 36.16 5.42 14.13
N PRO A 129 35.26 5.06 15.07
CA PRO A 129 35.34 5.51 16.47
C PRO A 129 36.56 4.92 17.21
N VAL A 130 37.19 3.90 16.65
CA VAL A 130 38.41 3.28 17.13
C VAL A 130 39.38 3.17 15.94
N PRO A 131 40.69 3.44 16.12
CA PRO A 131 41.67 3.31 15.05
C PRO A 131 41.68 1.89 14.47
N LEU A 132 41.43 1.78 13.16
CA LEU A 132 41.41 0.50 12.43
C LEU A 132 42.81 -0.09 12.21
N ARG A 133 43.86 0.64 12.60
CA ARG A 133 45.26 0.19 12.54
C ARG A 133 45.88 0.40 13.92
N LEU A 134 46.54 -0.64 14.41
CA LEU A 134 47.36 -0.55 15.61
C LEU A 134 48.64 0.23 15.26
N GLU A 135 48.82 1.42 15.82
CA GLU A 135 50.02 2.25 15.59
C GLU A 135 51.30 1.64 16.20
N ARG A 136 51.14 0.65 17.11
CA ARG A 136 52.23 -0.18 17.62
C ARG A 136 51.83 -1.64 17.53
N SER A 137 52.77 -2.48 17.07
CA SER A 137 52.65 -3.93 17.20
C SER A 137 52.29 -4.26 18.66
N PRO A 138 51.31 -5.14 18.91
CA PRO A 138 51.00 -5.55 20.27
C PRO A 138 52.28 -6.09 20.90
N LEU A 139 52.61 -5.60 22.10
CA LEU A 139 53.77 -6.07 22.87
C LEU A 139 53.70 -7.61 22.91
N GLU A 140 54.73 -8.27 22.39
CA GLU A 140 54.83 -9.72 22.54
C GLU A 140 54.80 -10.03 24.04
N VAL A 141 54.05 -11.06 24.41
CA VAL A 141 53.71 -11.48 25.80
C VAL A 141 54.95 -11.86 26.65
N ARG A 142 56.16 -11.53 26.21
CA ARG A 142 57.43 -11.85 26.84
C ARG A 142 58.01 -10.75 27.72
N ASP A 143 57.50 -9.52 27.66
CA ASP A 143 58.09 -8.38 28.38
C ASP A 143 57.45 -8.07 29.74
N VAL A 144 56.71 -9.01 30.34
CA VAL A 144 56.27 -8.87 31.74
C VAL A 144 57.32 -9.50 32.66
N LEU A 145 58.38 -8.75 32.96
CA LEU A 145 59.20 -9.01 34.14
C LEU A 145 58.44 -8.51 35.37
N PHE A 146 57.83 -9.43 36.12
CA PHE A 146 57.36 -9.12 37.46
C PHE A 146 58.58 -8.83 38.35
N GLY A 147 58.67 -7.60 38.85
CA GLY A 147 59.58 -7.15 39.89
C GLY A 147 58.80 -6.48 41.01
#